data_AF-A0A956AY88-F1
#
_entry.id   AF-A0A956AY88-F1
#
_cell.length_a   1.000
_cell.length_b   1.000
_cell.length_c   1.000
_cell.angle_alpha   90.00
_cell.angle_beta   90.00
_cell.angle_gamma   90.00
#
_symmetry.space_group_name_H-M   'P 1'
#
loop_
_entity.id
_entity.type
_entity.pdbx_description
1 polymer ?
#
loop_
_entity_poly.entity_id
_entity_poly.type
_entity_poly.pdbx_seq_one_letter_code
_entity_poly.pdbx_strand_id
1 'polypeptide(L)'
;MRPFAPLLALAALLTGCWTDHHRVADVAWSEDDQAQAWIEHRYEQKDSVGSGLIGSPKRRNHSLRVGVRRPDGSGARFVTPWLPGEPAAGDLYLQRQAGYVLYSVQRGDARTVAAAPLNGGDPWALRTADTEGACGDLRGLPNPAGDVIAVLERFGVAEGPGCDAQDVRITFFEAASRAVLDDVSVTIDAGVEWAWDQGALFVWNFRGTTWRFAPGQPPAPAERPACTWPRTASSNTSADGITLETGTPAAPIAVAGQGPPPCR
;
A
#
# COMPACT_ATOMS: atom_id res chain seq x y z
N MET A 1 -22.62 -48.95 34.91
CA MET A 1 -22.38 -47.54 35.31
C MET A 1 -21.24 -47.00 34.45
N ARG A 2 -21.49 -45.96 33.64
CA ARG A 2 -20.56 -45.45 32.61
C ARG A 2 -19.79 -44.24 33.15
N PRO A 3 -18.45 -44.19 33.04
CA PRO A 3 -17.70 -42.94 33.19
C PRO A 3 -17.52 -42.29 31.81
N PHE A 4 -18.44 -41.41 31.41
CA PHE A 4 -18.28 -40.46 30.31
C PHE A 4 -17.95 -39.09 30.93
N ALA A 5 -16.70 -38.86 31.31
CA ALA A 5 -16.29 -37.57 31.90
C ALA A 5 -14.91 -37.01 31.52
N PRO A 6 -13.98 -37.68 30.80
CA PRO A 6 -12.70 -37.05 30.46
C PRO A 6 -12.68 -36.34 29.09
N LEU A 7 -13.67 -36.51 28.21
CA LEU A 7 -13.60 -35.98 26.83
C LEU A 7 -13.90 -34.47 26.70
N LEU A 8 -14.65 -33.87 27.62
CA LEU A 8 -14.99 -32.44 27.56
C LEU A 8 -13.84 -31.51 28.01
N ALA A 9 -12.95 -31.98 28.89
CA ALA A 9 -11.80 -31.19 29.33
C ALA A 9 -10.69 -31.08 28.26
N LEU A 10 -10.59 -32.07 27.36
CA LEU A 10 -9.63 -32.04 26.25
C LEU A 10 -10.07 -31.07 25.13
N ALA A 11 -11.37 -30.85 24.95
CA ALA A 11 -11.90 -29.93 23.94
C ALA A 11 -11.63 -28.45 24.26
N ALA A 12 -11.58 -28.08 25.55
CA ALA A 12 -11.31 -26.70 25.99
C ALA A 12 -9.81 -26.30 25.87
N LEU A 13 -8.89 -27.28 25.82
CA LEU A 13 -7.45 -27.01 25.65
C LEU A 13 -7.02 -26.89 24.18
N LEU A 14 -7.88 -27.28 23.23
CA LEU A 14 -7.61 -27.18 21.78
C LEU A 14 -8.10 -25.86 21.17
N THR A 15 -8.81 -25.03 21.94
CA THR A 15 -9.17 -23.68 21.55
C THR A 15 -8.15 -22.69 22.08
N GLY A 16 -6.95 -22.63 21.46
CA GLY A 16 -5.95 -21.61 21.78
C GLY A 16 -6.56 -20.20 21.88
N CYS A 17 -6.12 -19.41 22.84
CA CYS A 17 -6.64 -18.06 23.07
C CYS A 17 -6.32 -17.16 21.87
N TRP A 18 -7.21 -16.22 21.57
CA TRP A 18 -6.93 -15.12 20.66
C TRP A 18 -6.19 -14.02 21.42
N THR A 19 -5.07 -13.58 20.86
CA THR A 19 -4.23 -12.53 21.41
C THR A 19 -4.29 -11.31 20.51
N ASP A 20 -4.43 -10.11 21.08
CA ASP A 20 -4.38 -8.86 20.34
C ASP A 20 -2.93 -8.54 19.93
N HIS A 21 -2.73 -8.24 18.65
CA HIS A 21 -1.46 -7.78 18.10
C HIS A 21 -1.59 -6.38 17.53
N HIS A 22 -0.53 -5.59 17.73
CA HIS A 22 -0.39 -4.23 17.24
C HIS A 22 1.00 -4.05 16.65
N ARG A 23 1.10 -3.49 15.44
CA ARG A 23 2.39 -3.22 14.78
C ARG A 23 2.32 -2.02 13.84
N VAL A 24 3.47 -1.44 13.52
CA VAL A 24 3.61 -0.54 12.38
C VAL A 24 3.82 -1.40 11.14
N ALA A 25 2.90 -1.33 10.19
CA ALA A 25 2.89 -2.18 9.00
C ALA A 25 3.59 -1.53 7.80
N ASP A 26 3.57 -0.20 7.72
CA ASP A 26 4.21 0.56 6.64
C ASP A 26 4.60 1.95 7.13
N VAL A 27 5.59 2.56 6.48
CA VAL A 27 6.18 3.86 6.80
C VAL A 27 6.65 4.55 5.52
N ALA A 28 6.47 5.86 5.46
CA ALA A 28 6.84 6.64 4.29
C ALA A 28 7.29 8.05 4.67
N TRP A 29 8.29 8.57 3.96
CA TRP A 29 8.68 9.98 4.03
C TRP A 29 7.74 10.86 3.22
N SER A 30 7.56 12.12 3.66
CA SER A 30 7.01 13.15 2.78
C SER A 30 7.97 13.44 1.63
N GLU A 31 7.43 14.03 0.57
CA GLU A 31 8.17 14.46 -0.63
C GLU A 31 9.32 15.45 -0.35
N ASP A 32 9.35 16.07 0.83
CA ASP A 32 10.34 17.05 1.26
C ASP A 32 11.12 16.64 2.52
N ASP A 33 10.99 15.38 2.95
CA ASP A 33 11.62 14.80 4.15
C ASP A 33 11.32 15.54 5.48
N GLN A 34 10.30 16.40 5.52
CA GLN A 34 9.91 17.15 6.72
C GLN A 34 8.86 16.44 7.57
N ALA A 35 8.31 15.31 7.11
CA ALA A 35 7.33 14.53 7.82
C ALA A 35 7.40 13.05 7.44
N GLN A 36 6.79 12.23 8.28
CA GLN A 36 6.67 10.79 8.11
C GLN A 36 5.22 10.39 8.27
N ALA A 37 4.74 9.47 7.42
CA ALA A 37 3.50 8.75 7.61
C ALA A 37 3.79 7.32 8.06
N TRP A 38 2.86 6.72 8.81
CA TRP A 38 2.89 5.29 9.12
C TRP A 38 1.49 4.69 9.15
N ILE A 39 1.40 3.39 8.91
CA ILE A 39 0.18 2.61 9.11
C ILE A 39 0.32 1.76 10.38
N GLU A 40 -0.55 1.97 11.34
CA GLU A 40 -0.72 1.06 12.47
C GLU A 40 -1.74 -0.02 12.10
N HIS A 41 -1.39 -1.29 12.32
CA HIS A 41 -2.23 -2.45 12.07
C HIS A 41 -2.50 -3.18 13.38
N ARG A 42 -3.79 -3.41 13.65
CA ARG A 42 -4.29 -4.21 14.76
C ARG A 42 -5.02 -5.43 14.23
N TYR A 43 -4.77 -6.59 14.83
CA TYR A 43 -5.47 -7.84 14.53
C TYR A 43 -5.42 -8.79 15.72
N GLU A 44 -6.33 -9.75 15.76
CA GLU A 44 -6.27 -10.87 16.69
C GLU A 44 -5.55 -12.05 16.03
N GLN A 45 -4.65 -12.71 16.73
CA GLN A 45 -3.98 -13.93 16.28
C GLN A 45 -4.27 -15.06 17.24
N LYS A 46 -4.54 -16.24 16.69
CA LYS A 46 -4.60 -17.47 17.47
C LYS A 46 -3.23 -18.13 17.41
N ASP A 47 -2.51 -18.11 18.52
CA ASP A 47 -1.28 -18.88 18.63
C ASP A 47 -1.63 -20.36 18.61
N SER A 48 -1.21 -21.06 17.56
CA SER A 48 -1.44 -22.48 17.41
C SER A 48 -0.61 -23.24 18.44
N VAL A 49 -1.19 -23.46 19.62
CA VAL A 49 -0.67 -24.41 20.62
C VAL A 49 -0.81 -25.80 20.02
N GLY A 50 0.27 -26.34 19.46
CA GLY A 50 0.41 -27.80 19.30
C GLY A 50 0.31 -28.42 17.90
N SER A 51 0.60 -27.71 16.80
CA SER A 51 0.90 -28.41 15.55
C SER A 51 2.08 -27.77 14.83
N GLY A 52 3.26 -28.36 14.99
CA GLY A 52 4.41 -28.19 14.07
C GLY A 52 4.12 -28.73 12.66
N LEU A 53 2.88 -28.64 12.21
CA LEU A 53 2.37 -29.10 10.92
C LEU A 53 1.71 -27.90 10.23
N ILE A 54 2.52 -27.20 9.44
CA ILE A 54 2.18 -26.54 8.18
C ILE A 54 0.90 -25.66 8.24
N GLY A 55 1.06 -24.40 8.64
CA GLY A 55 0.03 -23.37 8.46
C GLY A 55 0.48 -22.03 9.03
N SER A 56 0.19 -20.93 8.32
CA SER A 56 0.36 -19.59 8.88
C SER A 56 -0.58 -19.39 10.09
N PRO A 57 -0.19 -18.58 11.09
CA PRO A 57 -1.07 -18.26 12.22
C PRO A 57 -2.42 -17.75 11.72
N LYS A 58 -3.52 -18.22 12.34
CA LYS A 58 -4.85 -17.71 12.00
C LYS A 58 -5.00 -16.29 12.56
N ARG A 59 -5.42 -15.36 11.72
CA ARG A 59 -5.66 -13.95 12.09
C ARG A 59 -7.11 -13.55 11.79
N ARG A 60 -7.63 -12.58 12.53
CA ARG A 60 -8.97 -12.01 12.33
C ARG A 60 -9.06 -10.59 12.89
N ASN A 61 -10.22 -9.94 12.70
CA ASN A 61 -10.55 -8.63 13.25
C ASN A 61 -9.50 -7.56 12.87
N HIS A 62 -9.08 -7.59 11.61
CA HIS A 62 -8.09 -6.67 11.09
C HIS A 62 -8.64 -5.24 11.04
N SER A 63 -7.87 -4.31 11.58
CA SER A 63 -8.13 -2.89 11.51
C SER A 63 -6.83 -2.12 11.36
N LEU A 64 -6.88 -0.98 10.70
CA LEU A 64 -5.74 -0.10 10.52
C LEU A 64 -6.09 1.35 10.77
N ARG A 65 -5.08 2.17 11.03
CA ARG A 65 -5.18 3.63 11.03
C ARG A 65 -3.88 4.24 10.54
N VAL A 66 -3.98 5.45 10.00
CA VAL A 66 -2.87 6.17 9.39
C VAL A 66 -2.48 7.32 10.30
N GLY A 67 -1.19 7.41 10.62
CA GLY A 67 -0.62 8.48 11.42
C GLY A 67 0.42 9.29 10.65
N VAL A 68 0.65 10.52 11.12
CA VAL A 68 1.69 11.42 10.63
C VAL A 68 2.43 12.07 11.79
N ARG A 69 3.73 12.33 11.60
CA ARG A 69 4.62 12.93 12.60
C ARG A 69 5.80 13.63 11.94
N ARG A 70 6.53 14.42 12.73
CA ARG A 70 7.83 14.96 12.32
C ARG A 70 8.95 13.93 12.46
N PRO A 71 10.11 14.14 11.81
CA PRO A 71 11.23 13.19 11.85
C PRO A 71 11.78 12.97 13.26
N ASP A 72 11.69 13.98 14.13
CA ASP A 72 12.05 13.92 15.55
C ASP A 72 11.03 13.17 16.42
N GLY A 73 9.95 12.65 15.82
CA GLY A 73 8.84 11.98 16.50
C GLY A 73 7.79 12.93 17.10
N SER A 74 8.02 14.25 17.08
CA SER A 74 7.07 15.24 17.61
C SER A 74 5.84 15.39 16.71
N GLY A 75 4.75 15.92 17.28
CA GLY A 75 3.52 16.19 16.53
C GLY A 75 2.83 14.94 15.98
N ALA A 76 3.14 13.77 16.54
CA ALA A 76 2.52 12.50 16.17
C ALA A 76 1.00 12.55 16.39
N ARG A 77 0.23 12.27 15.34
CA ARG A 77 -1.22 12.22 15.38
C ARG A 77 -1.76 11.27 14.31
N PHE A 78 -2.96 10.74 14.55
CA PHE A 78 -3.69 9.97 13.54
C PHE A 78 -4.51 10.89 12.65
N VAL A 79 -4.49 10.62 11.34
CA VAL A 79 -5.29 11.32 10.32
C VAL A 79 -6.50 10.51 9.88
N THR A 80 -6.60 9.25 10.30
CA THR A 80 -7.79 8.41 10.13
C THR A 80 -8.23 7.78 11.45
N PRO A 81 -9.52 7.45 11.61
CA PRO A 81 -9.97 6.54 12.66
C PRO A 81 -9.47 5.11 12.39
N TRP A 82 -9.79 4.17 13.28
CA TRP A 82 -9.65 2.76 12.96
C TRP A 82 -10.59 2.37 11.82
N LEU A 83 -10.01 1.89 10.72
CA LEU A 83 -10.70 1.42 9.52
C LEU A 83 -10.64 -0.10 9.48
N PRO A 84 -11.72 -0.79 9.07
CA PRO A 84 -11.67 -2.24 8.90
C PRO A 84 -10.76 -2.60 7.71
N GLY A 85 -10.03 -3.71 7.83
CA GLY A 85 -9.15 -4.24 6.79
C GLY A 85 -7.69 -4.35 7.19
N GLU A 86 -6.89 -4.85 6.26
CA GLU A 86 -5.44 -5.00 6.36
C GLU A 86 -4.74 -3.93 5.52
N PRO A 87 -3.56 -3.44 5.94
CA PRO A 87 -2.76 -2.59 5.07
C PRO A 87 -2.28 -3.40 3.87
N ALA A 88 -2.44 -2.86 2.67
CA ALA A 88 -1.79 -3.41 1.50
C ALA A 88 -0.35 -2.88 1.44
N ALA A 89 0.63 -3.78 1.43
CA ALA A 89 2.04 -3.41 1.56
C ALA A 89 2.52 -2.53 0.38
N GLY A 90 3.35 -1.53 0.69
CA GLY A 90 4.06 -0.72 -0.31
C GLY A 90 3.21 0.37 -0.96
N ASP A 91 2.05 0.69 -0.38
CA ASP A 91 1.12 1.70 -0.85
C ASP A 91 0.79 2.66 0.30
N LEU A 92 1.78 3.42 0.74
CA LEU A 92 1.60 4.55 1.65
C LEU A 92 2.36 5.74 1.08
N TYR A 93 1.68 6.85 0.80
CA TYR A 93 2.30 8.05 0.25
C TYR A 93 1.91 9.27 1.06
N LEU A 94 2.89 10.06 1.53
CA LEU A 94 2.64 11.32 2.22
C LEU A 94 2.88 12.50 1.27
N GLN A 95 1.81 13.22 0.91
CA GLN A 95 1.86 14.41 0.04
C GLN A 95 1.57 15.64 0.91
N ARG A 96 2.61 16.13 1.58
CA ARG A 96 2.50 17.17 2.61
C ARG A 96 2.04 18.51 2.03
N GLN A 97 2.60 18.91 0.90
CA GLN A 97 2.26 20.15 0.19
C GLN A 97 0.83 20.11 -0.36
N ALA A 98 0.38 18.95 -0.84
CA ALA A 98 -0.99 18.76 -1.32
C ALA A 98 -2.00 18.44 -0.20
N GLY A 99 -1.54 18.22 1.03
CA GLY A 99 -2.39 18.11 2.21
C GLY A 99 -3.06 16.75 2.42
N TYR A 100 -2.52 15.64 1.90
CA TYR A 100 -3.10 14.31 2.10
C TYR A 100 -2.08 13.17 2.29
N VAL A 101 -2.58 12.03 2.76
CA VAL A 101 -1.88 10.73 2.72
C VAL A 101 -2.67 9.77 1.85
N LEU A 102 -2.03 9.16 0.86
CA LEU A 102 -2.60 8.08 0.06
C LEU A 102 -2.22 6.75 0.69
N TYR A 103 -3.16 5.82 0.76
CA TYR A 103 -2.90 4.49 1.31
C TYR A 103 -3.84 3.44 0.70
N SER A 104 -3.42 2.18 0.74
CA SER A 104 -4.25 1.06 0.29
C SER A 104 -4.70 0.15 1.44
N VAL A 105 -5.94 -0.31 1.35
CA VAL A 105 -6.56 -1.22 2.33
C VAL A 105 -7.08 -2.47 1.62
N GLN A 106 -6.75 -3.64 2.15
CA GLN A 106 -7.28 -4.94 1.72
C GLN A 106 -8.43 -5.36 2.65
N ARG A 107 -9.56 -5.80 2.08
CA ARG A 107 -10.71 -6.36 2.79
C ARG A 107 -11.18 -7.64 2.09
N GLY A 108 -10.76 -8.80 2.59
CA GLY A 108 -10.96 -10.05 1.86
C GLY A 108 -10.24 -9.99 0.52
N ASP A 109 -10.95 -10.23 -0.57
CA ASP A 109 -10.42 -10.16 -1.93
C ASP A 109 -10.62 -8.79 -2.59
N ALA A 110 -10.98 -7.75 -1.83
CA ALA A 110 -11.10 -6.39 -2.38
C ALA A 110 -9.94 -5.51 -1.90
N ARG A 111 -9.29 -4.80 -2.84
CA ARG A 111 -8.31 -3.76 -2.54
C ARG A 111 -8.92 -2.40 -2.80
N THR A 112 -8.73 -1.46 -1.88
CA THR A 112 -9.20 -0.07 -2.01
C THR A 112 -8.03 0.88 -1.87
N VAL A 113 -7.86 1.77 -2.85
CA VAL A 113 -6.98 2.93 -2.75
C VAL A 113 -7.78 4.09 -2.16
N ALA A 114 -7.30 4.66 -1.07
CA ALA A 114 -7.95 5.75 -0.36
C ALA A 114 -6.96 6.88 -0.06
N ALA A 115 -7.48 8.10 0.07
CA ALA A 115 -6.71 9.23 0.57
C ALA A 115 -7.35 9.79 1.85
N ALA A 116 -6.51 10.26 2.77
CA ALA A 116 -6.90 10.89 4.02
C ALA A 116 -6.37 12.33 4.07
N PRO A 117 -7.19 13.33 4.42
CA PRO A 117 -6.76 14.71 4.52
C PRO A 117 -5.86 14.90 5.75
N LEU A 118 -4.75 15.62 5.59
CA LEU A 118 -3.86 15.90 6.71
C LEU A 118 -4.53 16.77 7.77
N ASN A 119 -5.39 17.69 7.41
CA ASN A 119 -6.03 18.60 8.36
C ASN A 119 -7.21 17.98 9.15
N GLY A 120 -7.40 16.66 9.03
CA GLY A 120 -8.57 15.97 9.57
C GLY A 120 -9.75 16.02 8.59
N GLY A 121 -10.68 15.10 8.79
CA GLY A 121 -11.79 14.83 7.88
C GLY A 121 -11.89 13.34 7.55
N ASP A 122 -12.98 12.97 6.88
CA ASP A 122 -13.19 11.57 6.53
C ASP A 122 -12.27 11.15 5.36
N PRO A 123 -11.60 10.00 5.46
CA PRO A 123 -10.89 9.44 4.32
C PRO A 123 -11.87 9.11 3.19
N TRP A 124 -11.41 9.24 1.95
CA TRP A 124 -12.22 8.93 0.77
C TRP A 124 -11.57 7.83 -0.06
N ALA A 125 -12.39 6.91 -0.54
CA ALA A 125 -11.98 5.90 -1.51
C ALA A 125 -11.91 6.53 -2.90
N LEU A 126 -10.80 6.29 -3.61
CA LEU A 126 -10.66 6.68 -5.01
C LEU A 126 -11.15 5.55 -5.92
N ARG A 127 -10.76 4.31 -5.60
CA ARG A 127 -11.16 3.13 -6.35
C ARG A 127 -11.10 1.90 -5.47
N THR A 128 -12.03 0.99 -5.71
CA THR A 128 -12.03 -0.37 -5.17
C THR A 128 -12.05 -1.32 -6.35
N ALA A 129 -11.19 -2.32 -6.31
CA ALA A 129 -11.15 -3.39 -7.29
C ALA A 129 -11.21 -4.73 -6.56
N ASP A 130 -12.00 -5.64 -7.10
CA ASP A 130 -11.96 -7.04 -6.69
C ASP A 130 -10.65 -7.63 -7.22
N THR A 131 -9.81 -8.09 -6.32
CA THR A 131 -8.60 -8.85 -6.60
C THR A 131 -8.89 -10.35 -6.67
N GLU A 132 -10.14 -10.74 -6.95
CA GLU A 132 -10.54 -12.14 -7.09
C GLU A 132 -9.93 -12.72 -8.38
N GLY A 133 -8.94 -13.59 -8.22
CA GLY A 133 -8.12 -14.14 -9.31
C GLY A 133 -6.62 -13.90 -9.09
N ALA A 134 -5.76 -14.78 -9.61
CA ALA A 134 -4.34 -14.82 -9.22
C ALA A 134 -3.49 -13.60 -9.64
N CYS A 135 -4.07 -12.61 -10.35
CA CYS A 135 -3.32 -11.53 -11.01
C CYS A 135 -3.86 -10.10 -10.76
N GLY A 136 -4.91 -9.94 -9.95
CA GLY A 136 -5.47 -8.63 -9.64
C GLY A 136 -4.53 -7.80 -8.76
N ASP A 137 -4.22 -6.56 -9.16
CA ASP A 137 -3.54 -5.59 -8.29
C ASP A 137 -4.12 -4.20 -8.50
N LEU A 138 -4.11 -3.38 -7.44
CA LEU A 138 -4.61 -2.01 -7.45
C LEU A 138 -3.63 -1.14 -6.69
N ARG A 139 -3.14 -0.07 -7.31
CA ARG A 139 -2.15 0.84 -6.71
C ARG A 139 -2.51 2.29 -6.93
N GLY A 140 -2.37 3.07 -5.87
CA GLY A 140 -2.48 4.53 -5.94
C GLY A 140 -1.12 5.17 -6.10
N LEU A 141 -0.95 6.01 -7.12
CA LEU A 141 0.31 6.62 -7.50
C LEU A 141 0.12 8.14 -7.60
N PRO A 142 0.38 8.91 -6.53
CA PRO A 142 0.32 10.36 -6.61
C PRO A 142 1.48 10.87 -7.45
N ASN A 143 1.25 11.88 -8.29
CA ASN A 143 2.33 12.53 -9.00
C ASN A 143 3.22 13.35 -8.03
N PRO A 144 4.43 13.77 -8.46
CA PRO A 144 5.34 14.52 -7.59
C PRO A 144 4.80 15.86 -7.09
N ALA A 145 3.91 16.51 -7.86
CA ALA A 145 3.28 17.77 -7.46
C ALA A 145 2.10 17.56 -6.48
N GLY A 146 1.61 16.33 -6.34
CA GLY A 146 0.47 15.96 -5.50
C GLY A 146 -0.88 16.47 -5.99
N ASP A 147 -0.99 17.03 -7.20
CA ASP A 147 -2.25 17.52 -7.77
C ASP A 147 -3.01 16.44 -8.56
N VAL A 148 -2.32 15.38 -8.99
CA VAL A 148 -2.91 14.25 -9.72
C VAL A 148 -2.60 12.93 -9.02
N ILE A 149 -3.60 12.05 -8.94
CA ILE A 149 -3.44 10.68 -8.47
C ILE A 149 -3.79 9.74 -9.61
N ALA A 150 -2.84 8.90 -10.04
CA ALA A 150 -3.13 7.80 -10.93
C ALA A 150 -3.47 6.56 -10.10
N VAL A 151 -4.59 5.90 -10.40
CA VAL A 151 -4.90 4.59 -9.86
C VAL A 151 -4.67 3.56 -10.95
N LEU A 152 -3.66 2.72 -10.75
CA LEU A 152 -3.28 1.65 -11.65
C LEU A 152 -3.95 0.35 -11.19
N GLU A 153 -4.82 -0.18 -12.03
CA GLU A 153 -5.49 -1.46 -11.84
C GLU A 153 -4.97 -2.45 -12.88
N ARG A 154 -4.56 -3.63 -12.42
CA ARG A 154 -4.12 -4.73 -13.28
C ARG A 154 -5.14 -5.86 -13.16
N PHE A 155 -5.60 -6.34 -14.30
CA PHE A 155 -6.47 -7.49 -14.40
C PHE A 155 -5.91 -8.44 -15.46
N GLY A 156 -6.00 -9.73 -15.17
CA GLY A 156 -5.53 -10.78 -16.06
C GLY A 156 -6.16 -12.10 -15.67
N VAL A 157 -6.44 -12.92 -16.67
CA VAL A 157 -6.85 -14.31 -16.46
C VAL A 157 -5.58 -15.13 -16.24
N ALA A 158 -5.52 -15.85 -15.12
CA ALA A 158 -4.44 -16.79 -14.88
C ALA A 158 -4.64 -18.02 -15.79
N GLU A 159 -4.14 -17.97 -17.03
CA GLU A 159 -4.03 -19.16 -17.89
C GLU A 159 -2.76 -19.96 -17.51
N GLY A 160 -2.66 -20.40 -16.25
CA GLY A 160 -1.52 -21.18 -15.73
C GLY A 160 -0.91 -20.64 -14.43
N PRO A 161 0.31 -21.06 -14.05
CA PRO A 161 0.99 -20.61 -12.82
C PRO A 161 1.53 -19.17 -12.89
N GLY A 162 1.09 -18.37 -13.86
CA GLY A 162 1.62 -17.04 -14.15
C GLY A 162 0.56 -16.04 -14.63
N CYS A 163 0.92 -14.76 -14.59
CA CYS A 163 0.14 -13.64 -15.08
C CYS A 163 0.75 -13.15 -16.40
N ASP A 164 0.50 -13.89 -17.49
CA ASP A 164 1.27 -13.72 -18.73
C ASP A 164 0.78 -12.53 -19.59
N ALA A 165 -0.51 -12.20 -19.53
CA ALA A 165 -1.09 -10.99 -20.11
C ALA A 165 -1.86 -10.21 -19.03
N GLN A 166 -1.53 -8.94 -18.88
CA GLN A 166 -2.22 -8.03 -17.95
C GLN A 166 -2.79 -6.86 -18.74
N ASP A 167 -4.10 -6.72 -18.69
CA ASP A 167 -4.71 -5.45 -19.02
C ASP A 167 -4.48 -4.49 -17.85
N VAL A 168 -3.93 -3.33 -18.18
CA VAL A 168 -3.64 -2.27 -17.24
C VAL A 168 -4.60 -1.14 -17.52
N ARG A 169 -5.44 -0.84 -16.54
CA ARG A 169 -6.30 0.35 -16.53
C ARG A 169 -5.72 1.38 -15.59
N ILE A 170 -5.69 2.62 -16.04
CA ILE A 170 -5.17 3.75 -15.29
C ILE A 170 -6.28 4.81 -15.26
N THR A 171 -6.75 5.12 -14.06
CA THR A 171 -7.70 6.22 -13.85
C THR A 171 -6.94 7.38 -13.20
N PHE A 172 -7.00 8.56 -13.80
CA PHE A 172 -6.43 9.77 -13.25
C PHE A 172 -7.50 10.54 -12.46
N PHE A 173 -7.16 10.96 -11.26
CA PHE A 173 -8.00 11.78 -10.39
C PHE A 173 -7.31 13.11 -10.11
N GLU A 174 -8.07 14.20 -10.10
CA GLU A 174 -7.63 15.46 -9.51
C GLU A 174 -7.64 15.31 -7.98
N ALA A 175 -6.50 15.50 -7.31
CA ALA A 175 -6.36 15.23 -5.89
C ALA A 175 -7.28 16.11 -5.01
N ALA A 176 -7.45 17.37 -5.39
CA ALA A 176 -8.23 18.35 -4.62
C ALA A 176 -9.75 18.12 -4.72
N SER A 177 -10.26 17.95 -5.95
CA SER A 177 -11.70 17.81 -6.21
C SER A 177 -12.18 16.35 -6.19
N ARG A 178 -11.24 15.40 -6.39
CA ARG A 178 -11.49 13.96 -6.58
C ARG A 178 -12.21 13.64 -7.89
N ALA A 179 -12.30 14.60 -8.80
CA ALA A 179 -12.87 14.38 -10.11
C ALA A 179 -12.00 13.41 -10.91
N VAL A 180 -12.63 12.49 -11.64
CA VAL A 180 -11.96 11.69 -12.66
C VAL A 180 -11.57 12.63 -13.80
N LEU A 181 -10.27 12.73 -14.06
CA LEU A 181 -9.71 13.49 -15.16
C LEU A 181 -9.72 12.66 -16.45
N ASP A 182 -9.37 11.38 -16.34
CA ASP A 182 -9.26 10.46 -17.48
C ASP A 182 -9.28 9.00 -17.01
N ASP A 183 -9.63 8.09 -17.91
CA ASP A 183 -9.62 6.64 -17.68
C ASP A 183 -9.20 5.92 -18.97
N VAL A 184 -8.01 5.32 -18.92
CA VAL A 184 -7.35 4.73 -20.09
C VAL A 184 -6.93 3.30 -19.79
N SER A 185 -6.95 2.45 -20.81
CA SER A 185 -6.53 1.06 -20.69
C SER A 185 -5.55 0.67 -21.79
N VAL A 186 -4.58 -0.16 -21.45
CA VAL A 186 -3.65 -0.78 -22.40
C VAL A 186 -3.37 -2.23 -21.99
N THR A 187 -3.15 -3.10 -22.96
CA THR A 187 -2.66 -4.46 -22.68
C THR A 187 -1.13 -4.43 -22.62
N ILE A 188 -0.56 -4.89 -21.51
CA ILE A 188 0.88 -4.97 -21.28
C ILE A 188 1.29 -6.44 -21.10
N ASP A 189 2.15 -6.91 -22.01
CA ASP A 189 2.72 -8.25 -21.93
C ASP A 189 3.76 -8.31 -20.79
N ALA A 190 3.40 -9.01 -19.71
CA ALA A 190 4.23 -9.41 -18.57
C ALA A 190 5.01 -8.32 -17.81
N GLY A 191 4.68 -8.17 -16.52
CA GLY A 191 5.43 -7.32 -15.60
C GLY A 191 5.20 -5.83 -15.84
N VAL A 192 4.96 -5.10 -14.75
CA VAL A 192 4.59 -3.69 -14.83
C VAL A 192 5.42 -2.93 -13.79
N GLU A 193 6.34 -2.11 -14.27
CA GLU A 193 7.02 -1.08 -13.49
C GLU A 193 6.48 0.29 -13.93
N TRP A 194 6.62 1.29 -13.07
CA TRP A 194 6.15 2.64 -13.35
C TRP A 194 7.02 3.71 -12.70
N ALA A 195 6.96 4.91 -13.28
CA ALA A 195 7.53 6.13 -12.70
C ALA A 195 6.76 7.35 -13.21
N TRP A 196 6.74 8.41 -12.41
CA TRP A 196 6.30 9.72 -12.88
C TRP A 196 7.50 10.49 -13.46
N ASP A 197 7.31 11.13 -14.60
CA ASP A 197 8.27 12.09 -15.15
C ASP A 197 7.52 13.20 -15.91
N GLN A 198 7.93 14.45 -15.71
CA GLN A 198 7.34 15.64 -16.35
C GLN A 198 5.79 15.68 -16.34
N GLY A 199 5.17 15.24 -15.24
CA GLY A 199 3.72 15.22 -15.09
C GLY A 199 2.98 14.10 -15.84
N ALA A 200 3.70 13.17 -16.45
CA ALA A 200 3.15 11.96 -17.08
C ALA A 200 3.57 10.71 -16.30
N LEU A 201 2.69 9.71 -16.30
CA LEU A 201 2.99 8.39 -15.77
C LEU A 201 3.60 7.55 -16.90
N PHE A 202 4.78 7.01 -16.67
CA PHE A 202 5.43 6.04 -17.54
C PHE A 202 5.20 4.66 -16.95
N VAL A 203 4.79 3.72 -17.78
CA VAL A 203 4.60 2.31 -17.41
C VAL A 203 5.34 1.47 -18.43
N TRP A 204 6.09 0.46 -17.99
CA TRP A 204 6.84 -0.40 -18.89
C TRP A 204 6.89 -1.85 -18.43
N ASN A 205 7.17 -2.73 -19.38
CA ASN A 205 7.35 -4.15 -19.14
C ASN A 205 8.84 -4.55 -19.12
N PHE A 206 9.11 -5.79 -18.68
CA PHE A 206 10.46 -6.34 -18.66
C PHE A 206 11.06 -6.57 -20.05
N ARG A 207 10.24 -6.48 -21.11
CA ARG A 207 10.68 -6.57 -22.51
C ARG A 207 11.15 -5.21 -23.06
N GLY A 208 11.06 -4.14 -22.27
CA GLY A 208 11.54 -2.80 -22.62
C GLY A 208 10.52 -1.93 -23.36
N THR A 209 9.29 -2.40 -23.57
CA THR A 209 8.21 -1.57 -24.10
C THR A 209 7.74 -0.62 -23.01
N THR A 210 7.74 0.68 -23.31
CA THR A 210 7.30 1.73 -22.39
C THR A 210 6.17 2.53 -23.01
N TRP A 211 5.15 2.81 -22.21
CA TRP A 211 4.03 3.66 -22.54
C TRP A 211 4.02 4.88 -21.63
N ARG A 212 3.67 6.01 -22.20
CA ARG A 212 3.44 7.27 -21.50
C ARG A 212 1.94 7.54 -21.43
N PHE A 213 1.48 7.92 -20.25
CA PHE A 213 0.11 8.28 -19.96
C PHE A 213 0.08 9.69 -19.35
N ALA A 214 -0.77 10.54 -19.90
CA ALA A 214 -1.04 11.86 -19.37
C ALA A 214 -2.56 12.09 -19.38
N PRO A 215 -3.13 12.76 -18.38
CA PRO A 215 -4.57 13.02 -18.36
C PRO A 215 -5.06 13.71 -19.64
N GLY A 216 -6.09 13.15 -20.27
CA GLY A 216 -6.71 13.69 -21.49
C GLY A 216 -5.93 13.40 -22.77
N GLN A 217 -4.89 12.55 -22.72
CA GLN A 217 -4.10 12.16 -23.88
C GLN A 217 -4.14 10.64 -24.08
N PRO A 218 -4.26 10.15 -25.33
CA PRO A 218 -4.20 8.71 -25.57
C PRO A 218 -2.82 8.16 -25.18
N PRO A 219 -2.75 6.90 -24.69
CA PRO A 219 -1.48 6.24 -24.41
C PRO A 219 -0.56 6.25 -25.63
N ALA A 220 0.71 6.59 -25.43
CA ALA A 220 1.70 6.66 -26.51
C ALA A 220 2.95 5.86 -26.16
N PRO A 221 3.59 5.17 -27.12
CA PRO A 221 4.92 4.62 -26.92
C PRO A 221 5.92 5.72 -26.54
N ALA A 222 6.83 5.41 -25.61
CA ALA A 222 7.87 6.34 -25.17
C ALA A 222 9.18 5.60 -24.86
N GLU A 223 10.23 6.36 -24.61
CA GLU A 223 11.46 5.81 -24.01
C GLU A 223 11.29 5.74 -22.49
N ARG A 224 11.94 4.74 -21.88
CA ARG A 224 11.99 4.64 -20.42
C ARG A 224 12.73 5.86 -19.86
N PRO A 225 12.16 6.60 -18.89
CA PRO A 225 12.85 7.74 -18.31
C PRO A 225 14.15 7.26 -17.66
N ALA A 226 15.24 8.00 -17.88
CA ALA A 226 16.56 7.68 -17.35
C ALA A 226 16.56 7.66 -15.81
N CYS A 227 15.69 8.50 -15.23
CA CYS A 227 15.46 8.57 -13.80
C CYS A 227 14.09 7.97 -13.47
N THR A 228 14.06 7.08 -12.49
CA THR A 228 12.82 6.59 -11.88
C THR A 228 12.41 7.43 -10.66
N TRP A 229 12.99 8.65 -10.55
CA TRP A 229 12.89 9.53 -9.38
C TRP A 229 11.98 10.74 -9.65
N PRO A 230 11.24 11.25 -8.64
CA PRO A 230 11.14 10.69 -7.31
C PRO A 230 10.46 9.33 -7.31
N ARG A 231 11.03 8.40 -6.54
CA ARG A 231 10.19 7.39 -5.88
C ARG A 231 9.25 8.19 -5.01
N THR A 232 8.15 8.62 -5.63
CA THR A 232 7.08 9.44 -5.08
C THR A 232 6.77 8.94 -3.68
N ALA A 233 7.10 9.70 -2.64
CA ALA A 233 6.52 9.73 -1.29
C ALA A 233 6.11 8.42 -0.55
N SER A 234 6.42 7.24 -1.07
CA SER A 234 6.24 5.91 -0.48
C SER A 234 7.56 5.23 -0.19
N SER A 235 8.65 5.97 -0.36
CA SER A 235 9.97 5.50 0.02
C SER A 235 10.03 5.49 1.53
N ASN A 236 10.40 4.34 2.09
CA ASN A 236 10.89 4.29 3.45
C ASN A 236 12.28 4.94 3.56
N THR A 237 12.94 5.32 2.46
CA THR A 237 14.23 6.01 2.44
C THR A 237 14.09 7.48 2.04
N SER A 238 14.67 8.41 2.82
CA SER A 238 14.70 9.86 2.54
C SER A 238 15.66 10.22 1.39
N ALA A 239 15.65 11.48 0.94
CA ALA A 239 16.61 11.98 -0.06
C ALA A 239 18.06 11.91 0.42
N ASP A 240 18.29 12.07 1.73
CA ASP A 240 19.60 11.94 2.38
C ASP A 240 19.99 10.48 2.70
N GLY A 241 19.19 9.50 2.26
CA GLY A 241 19.47 8.08 2.41
C GLY A 241 19.06 7.50 3.76
N ILE A 242 18.27 8.21 4.57
CA ILE A 242 17.78 7.71 5.88
C ILE A 242 16.63 6.73 5.64
N THR A 243 16.83 5.46 5.98
CA THR A 243 15.79 4.43 5.85
C THR A 243 15.00 4.25 7.14
N LEU A 244 13.67 4.21 7.01
CA LEU A 244 12.68 3.90 8.04
C LEU A 244 12.44 2.39 8.04
N GLU A 245 12.49 1.79 9.22
CA GLU A 245 12.14 0.39 9.43
C GLU A 245 10.77 0.25 10.11
N THR A 246 9.98 -0.71 9.63
CA THR A 246 8.74 -1.13 10.31
C THR A 246 9.08 -1.86 11.61
N GLY A 247 8.37 -1.57 12.71
CA GLY A 247 8.64 -2.15 14.02
C GLY A 247 7.45 -2.14 14.97
N THR A 248 7.70 -2.39 16.25
CA THR A 248 6.68 -2.23 17.30
C THR A 248 6.48 -0.75 17.64
N PRO A 249 5.28 -0.32 18.06
CA PRO A 249 4.97 1.10 18.33
C PRO A 249 5.87 1.77 19.39
N ALA A 250 6.57 0.97 20.21
CA ALA A 250 7.39 1.43 21.33
C ALA A 250 8.88 1.62 20.99
N ALA A 251 9.33 1.21 19.80
CA ALA A 251 10.70 1.43 19.35
C ALA A 251 10.71 2.56 18.30
N PRO A 252 11.50 3.63 18.49
CA PRO A 252 11.62 4.68 17.48
C PRO A 252 12.12 4.02 16.19
N ILE A 253 11.47 4.37 15.08
CA ILE A 253 11.88 3.98 13.73
C ILE A 253 13.41 4.12 13.64
N ALA A 254 14.11 2.99 13.48
CA ALA A 254 15.56 2.99 13.43
C ALA A 254 16.00 3.61 12.11
N VAL A 255 16.96 4.53 12.18
CA VAL A 255 17.64 5.10 11.01
C VAL A 255 18.71 4.10 10.59
N ALA A 256 18.41 3.27 9.58
CA ALA A 256 19.39 2.41 8.97
C ALA A 256 20.11 3.15 7.84
N GLY A 257 21.44 3.29 7.97
CA GLY A 257 22.51 3.52 6.96
C GLY A 257 22.27 4.38 5.72
N GLN A 258 23.29 5.16 5.33
CA GLN A 258 23.31 5.90 4.06
C GLN A 258 23.31 4.96 2.84
N GLY A 259 22.17 4.87 2.14
CA GLY A 259 22.11 4.35 0.78
C GLY A 259 22.78 5.30 -0.23
N PRO A 260 23.08 4.85 -1.46
CA PRO A 260 23.61 5.74 -2.50
C PRO A 260 22.62 6.90 -2.75
N PRO A 261 23.12 8.13 -2.97
CA PRO A 261 22.25 9.28 -3.20
C PRO A 261 21.41 9.04 -4.48
N PRO A 262 20.10 9.34 -4.45
CA PRO A 262 19.27 9.26 -5.65
C PRO A 262 19.74 10.30 -6.69
N CYS A 263 19.51 10.00 -7.96
CA CYS A 263 19.81 10.90 -9.08
C CYS A 263 19.19 12.28 -8.83
N ARG A 264 20.04 13.32 -8.92
CA ARG A 264 19.66 14.74 -8.78
C ARG A 264 19.11 15.31 -10.08
#